data_AF-A0A2N7Y851-F1
#
_entry.id   AF-A0A2N7Y851-F1
#
_cell.length_a   1.000
_cell.length_b   1.000
_cell.length_c   1.000
_cell.angle_alpha   90.00
_cell.angle_beta   90.00
_cell.angle_gamma   90.00
#
_symmetry.space_group_name_H-M   'P 1'
#
loop_
_entity.id
_entity.type
_entity.pdbx_description
1 polymer ?
#
loop_
_entity_poly.entity_id
_entity_poly.type
_entity_poly.pdbx_seq_one_letter_code
_entity_poly.pdbx_strand_id
1 'polypeptide(L)'
;MKRLFGAVVLLALAGVTTTVKAADCRVNGGNWQRVSIGGTLNLQVPVNVRLEVNEPRILLSGVRIECRFEPDSYTPDGRQDYWATGTRIGPAWSPGPKFVSQTTGLRINGSYWNTPIQAGIRIATMPNNTSPIPIDVIPYILIRNNPTNPIDIRIGDTLGVLRLDQTNNYDSFSTSLQLTYIANNDFTISPSSCTINNNQPIEINFGNVHQRAIGTDPLSTTVRTDRTLTYRCPDPGITTPITITYKGTPSSFNANALVMSNPNVGTALVRQGTAVRVNGSFLTRITNSSGSDVVTFALVKQAGSLPVEGPLNGSGVLVMGVP
;
A
#
# COMPACT_ATOMS: atom_id res chain seq x y z
N MET A 1 19.81 -82.12 30.73
CA MET A 1 20.52 -82.42 29.47
C MET A 1 19.55 -82.32 28.30
N LYS A 2 19.98 -81.64 27.23
CA LYS A 2 19.51 -81.67 25.83
C LYS A 2 18.26 -80.87 25.43
N ARG A 3 18.52 -80.01 24.44
CA ARG A 3 17.69 -79.07 23.66
C ARG A 3 16.96 -79.80 22.52
N LEU A 4 15.90 -79.18 21.97
CA LEU A 4 15.56 -78.98 20.53
C LEU A 4 14.05 -78.63 20.42
N PHE A 5 13.63 -77.38 20.16
CA PHE A 5 13.44 -76.66 18.87
C PHE A 5 12.16 -77.01 18.08
N GLY A 6 11.41 -75.95 17.71
CA GLY A 6 10.34 -75.93 16.68
C GLY A 6 8.95 -75.59 17.26
N ALA A 7 8.15 -74.63 16.80
CA ALA A 7 8.22 -73.74 15.65
C ALA A 7 7.35 -72.48 15.91
N VAL A 8 7.68 -71.43 15.17
CA VAL A 8 7.12 -70.07 15.15
C VAL A 8 5.73 -70.04 14.50
N VAL A 9 4.78 -69.30 15.08
CA VAL A 9 3.78 -68.54 14.32
C VAL A 9 3.50 -67.23 15.07
N LEU A 10 4.16 -66.14 14.63
CA LEU A 10 3.79 -64.78 14.99
C LEU A 10 3.03 -64.21 13.78
N LEU A 11 1.71 -64.04 13.91
CA LEU A 11 0.93 -63.28 12.93
C LEU A 11 1.29 -61.80 13.07
N ALA A 12 2.25 -61.33 12.27
CA ALA A 12 2.42 -59.92 12.02
C ALA A 12 1.29 -59.49 11.07
N LEU A 13 0.20 -58.93 11.62
CA LEU A 13 -0.69 -58.07 10.86
C LEU A 13 0.12 -56.85 10.42
N ALA A 14 0.72 -56.93 9.24
CA ALA A 14 1.14 -55.75 8.50
C ALA A 14 -0.14 -54.98 8.15
N GLY A 15 -0.52 -54.05 9.03
CA GLY A 15 -1.49 -53.03 8.70
C GLY A 15 -0.97 -52.29 7.47
N VAL A 16 -1.56 -52.60 6.31
CA VAL A 16 -1.41 -51.77 5.12
C VAL A 16 -2.06 -50.44 5.50
N THR A 17 -1.26 -49.47 5.91
CA THR A 17 -1.72 -48.09 5.95
C THR A 17 -1.95 -47.70 4.51
N THR A 18 -3.19 -47.82 4.05
CA THR A 18 -3.60 -47.21 2.78
C THR A 18 -3.36 -45.72 2.93
N THR A 19 -2.25 -45.22 2.41
CA THR A 19 -1.98 -43.78 2.33
C THR A 19 -3.06 -43.18 1.44
N VAL A 20 -4.07 -42.60 2.07
CA VAL A 20 -5.24 -42.02 1.37
C VAL A 20 -4.82 -40.69 0.74
N LYS A 21 -5.17 -40.49 -0.53
CA LYS A 21 -4.49 -39.64 -1.53
C LYS A 21 -5.08 -38.23 -1.65
N ALA A 22 -4.27 -37.18 -1.82
CA ALA A 22 -4.74 -35.78 -1.71
C ALA A 22 -4.09 -34.69 -2.58
N ALA A 23 -3.35 -35.06 -3.63
CA ALA A 23 -2.63 -34.18 -4.57
C ALA A 23 -1.18 -33.84 -4.16
N ASP A 24 -0.33 -33.67 -5.17
CA ASP A 24 1.08 -33.31 -5.03
C ASP A 24 1.31 -31.90 -5.56
N CYS A 25 2.07 -31.08 -4.83
CA CYS A 25 2.51 -29.76 -5.28
C CYS A 25 4.03 -29.64 -5.24
N ARG A 26 4.59 -28.80 -6.11
CA ARG A 26 6.02 -28.44 -6.08
C ARG A 26 6.22 -26.96 -6.39
N VAL A 27 7.37 -26.47 -5.98
CA VAL A 27 7.80 -25.08 -6.17
C VAL A 27 9.02 -25.07 -7.08
N ASN A 28 9.01 -24.23 -8.11
CA ASN A 28 10.14 -23.96 -9.00
C ASN A 28 10.81 -25.22 -9.58
N GLY A 29 10.02 -26.24 -9.91
CA GLY A 29 10.52 -27.51 -10.46
C GLY A 29 11.21 -28.43 -9.45
N GLY A 30 11.16 -28.11 -8.15
CA GLY A 30 11.70 -28.94 -7.08
C GLY A 30 10.93 -30.25 -6.85
N ASN A 31 11.22 -30.91 -5.74
CA ASN A 31 10.59 -32.19 -5.39
C ASN A 31 9.08 -32.02 -5.16
N TRP A 32 8.33 -33.03 -5.57
CA TRP A 32 6.91 -33.14 -5.26
C TRP A 32 6.71 -33.32 -3.75
N GLN A 33 5.84 -32.49 -3.18
CA GLN A 33 5.40 -32.56 -1.80
C GLN A 33 3.94 -32.96 -1.78
N ARG A 34 3.66 -34.04 -1.04
CA ARG A 34 2.32 -34.59 -0.92
C ARG A 34 1.51 -33.77 0.06
N VAL A 35 0.28 -33.47 -0.32
CA VAL A 35 -0.74 -33.00 0.62
C VAL A 35 -1.57 -34.20 1.05
N SER A 36 -1.78 -34.38 2.36
CA SER A 36 -2.65 -35.46 2.88
C SER A 36 -4.11 -35.03 2.87
N ILE A 37 -5.04 -35.98 2.85
CA ILE A 37 -6.47 -35.72 2.93
C ILE A 37 -6.79 -34.96 4.22
N GLY A 38 -7.59 -33.89 4.11
CA GLY A 38 -7.94 -33.02 5.24
C GLY A 38 -6.75 -32.21 5.78
N GLY A 39 -5.57 -32.36 5.19
CA GLY A 39 -4.35 -31.72 5.60
C GLY A 39 -4.20 -30.30 5.07
N THR A 40 -3.08 -29.68 5.42
CA THR A 40 -2.63 -28.42 4.83
C THR A 40 -1.15 -28.53 4.51
N LEU A 41 -0.79 -28.33 3.24
CA LEU A 41 0.60 -28.19 2.85
C LEU A 41 1.02 -26.74 3.11
N ASN A 42 2.02 -26.56 3.97
CA ASN A 42 2.56 -25.26 4.32
C ASN A 42 3.91 -25.08 3.62
N LEU A 43 4.00 -24.10 2.71
CA LEU A 43 5.23 -23.77 2.01
C LEU A 43 5.62 -22.32 2.30
N GLN A 44 6.92 -22.11 2.46
CA GLN A 44 7.51 -20.79 2.46
C GLN A 44 8.22 -20.59 1.12
N VAL A 45 7.85 -19.55 0.38
CA VAL A 45 8.34 -19.34 -0.99
C VAL A 45 8.99 -17.97 -1.15
N PRO A 46 10.24 -17.91 -1.66
CA PRO A 46 10.87 -16.66 -2.01
C PRO A 46 10.20 -16.08 -3.26
N VAL A 47 9.91 -14.77 -3.22
CA VAL A 47 9.35 -14.03 -4.35
C VAL A 47 10.10 -12.73 -4.56
N ASN A 48 10.17 -12.32 -5.82
CA ASN A 48 10.65 -11.01 -6.19
C ASN A 48 9.50 -10.00 -6.15
N VAL A 49 9.78 -8.87 -5.50
CA VAL A 49 8.90 -7.71 -5.44
C VAL A 49 9.30 -6.75 -6.56
N ARG A 50 8.34 -6.44 -7.43
CA ARG A 50 8.57 -5.55 -8.58
C ARG A 50 7.34 -4.73 -8.92
N LEU A 51 7.55 -3.63 -9.62
CA LEU A 51 6.47 -2.85 -10.22
C LEU A 51 5.89 -3.58 -11.45
N GLU A 52 4.57 -3.50 -11.59
CA GLU A 52 3.90 -3.83 -12.83
C GLU A 52 4.13 -2.72 -13.85
N VAL A 53 4.34 -3.10 -15.10
CA VAL A 53 4.57 -2.13 -16.18
C VAL A 53 3.24 -1.46 -16.53
N ASN A 54 3.23 -0.14 -16.61
CA ASN A 54 2.09 0.71 -16.98
C ASN A 54 0.88 0.67 -16.03
N GLU A 55 1.01 0.06 -14.85
CA GLU A 55 -0.09 -0.08 -13.88
C GLU A 55 0.42 0.23 -12.47
N PRO A 56 -0.39 0.83 -11.59
CA PRO A 56 0.01 1.20 -10.23
C PRO A 56 -0.03 -0.01 -9.29
N ARG A 57 0.63 -1.11 -9.66
CA ARG A 57 0.66 -2.35 -8.87
C ARG A 57 2.08 -2.78 -8.58
N ILE A 58 2.31 -3.24 -7.35
CA ILE A 58 3.49 -4.02 -6.98
C ILE A 58 3.08 -5.49 -7.04
N LEU A 59 3.84 -6.31 -7.76
CA LEU A 59 3.61 -7.74 -7.92
C LEU A 59 4.57 -8.55 -7.04
N LEU A 60 4.01 -9.56 -6.37
CA LEU A 60 4.78 -10.57 -5.63
C LEU A 60 4.93 -11.81 -6.51
N SER A 61 5.99 -11.84 -7.32
CA SER A 61 6.11 -12.79 -8.44
C SER A 61 7.47 -13.50 -8.46
N GLY A 62 7.66 -14.45 -9.37
CA GLY A 62 8.92 -15.20 -9.48
C GLY A 62 8.91 -16.57 -8.80
N VAL A 63 7.77 -16.97 -8.23
CA VAL A 63 7.50 -18.35 -7.84
C VAL A 63 6.62 -19.03 -8.89
N ARG A 64 6.98 -20.26 -9.28
CA ARG A 64 6.16 -21.15 -10.10
C ARG A 64 5.69 -22.31 -9.24
N ILE A 65 4.41 -22.32 -8.92
CA ILE A 65 3.76 -23.43 -8.23
C ILE A 65 3.11 -24.32 -9.27
N GLU A 66 3.36 -25.61 -9.17
CA GLU A 66 2.69 -26.62 -9.97
C GLU A 66 2.11 -27.67 -9.04
N CYS A 67 0.87 -28.05 -9.26
CA CYS A 67 0.32 -29.23 -8.62
C CYS A 67 -0.16 -30.23 -9.67
N ARG A 68 -0.32 -31.48 -9.26
CA ARG A 68 -0.83 -32.55 -10.10
C ARG A 68 -1.75 -33.44 -9.30
N PHE A 69 -2.59 -34.15 -10.02
CA PHE A 69 -3.31 -35.29 -9.47
C PHE A 69 -2.30 -36.35 -9.01
N GLU A 70 -2.49 -36.86 -7.80
CA GLU A 70 -1.62 -37.88 -7.24
C GLU A 70 -1.76 -39.21 -8.01
N PRO A 71 -0.67 -39.82 -8.50
CA PRO A 71 -0.75 -41.08 -9.24
C PRO A 71 -1.56 -42.16 -8.50
N ASP A 72 -2.60 -42.68 -9.14
CA ASP A 72 -3.37 -43.79 -8.62
C ASP A 72 -3.55 -44.95 -9.60
N SER A 73 -4.07 -46.06 -9.06
CA SER A 73 -4.31 -47.29 -9.80
C SER A 73 -5.48 -47.18 -10.78
N TYR A 74 -6.17 -46.03 -10.84
CA TYR A 74 -7.37 -45.83 -11.63
C TYR A 74 -7.08 -44.98 -12.88
N THR A 75 -5.85 -44.96 -13.37
CA THR A 75 -5.44 -44.10 -14.50
C THR A 75 -5.57 -44.78 -15.88
N PRO A 76 -6.15 -44.11 -16.90
CA PRO A 76 -6.92 -42.87 -16.84
C PRO A 76 -8.39 -43.11 -16.47
N ASP A 77 -8.90 -42.36 -15.49
CA ASP A 77 -10.33 -42.25 -15.21
C ASP A 77 -10.77 -40.77 -15.20
N GLY A 78 -12.08 -40.51 -15.30
CA GLY A 78 -12.65 -39.16 -15.37
C GLY A 78 -12.50 -38.33 -14.09
N ARG A 79 -11.63 -38.74 -13.15
CA ARG A 79 -11.39 -38.04 -11.89
C ARG A 79 -10.56 -36.79 -12.10
N GLN A 80 -10.92 -35.76 -11.35
CA GLN A 80 -10.31 -34.45 -11.42
C GLN A 80 -10.18 -33.84 -10.03
N ASP A 81 -9.03 -33.23 -9.78
CA ASP A 81 -8.81 -32.32 -8.67
C ASP A 81 -8.98 -30.87 -9.11
N TYR A 82 -9.35 -30.04 -8.17
CA TYR A 82 -9.89 -28.71 -8.39
C TYR A 82 -9.30 -27.73 -7.39
N TRP A 83 -8.41 -26.85 -7.84
CA TRP A 83 -7.83 -25.80 -7.01
C TRP A 83 -8.61 -24.49 -7.17
N ALA A 84 -8.94 -23.85 -6.05
CA ALA A 84 -9.65 -22.59 -6.02
C ALA A 84 -9.21 -21.72 -4.83
N THR A 85 -9.60 -20.44 -4.86
CA THR A 85 -9.49 -19.57 -3.68
C THR A 85 -10.24 -20.18 -2.49
N GLY A 86 -9.53 -20.32 -1.37
CA GLY A 86 -10.04 -21.03 -0.20
C GLY A 86 -10.47 -20.13 0.95
N THR A 87 -11.30 -20.67 1.83
CA THR A 87 -11.63 -20.07 3.14
C THR A 87 -11.48 -21.03 4.30
N ARG A 88 -11.16 -22.31 4.05
CA ARG A 88 -11.08 -23.35 5.10
C ARG A 88 -10.08 -23.03 6.20
N ILE A 89 -8.95 -22.44 5.82
CA ILE A 89 -7.83 -22.13 6.72
C ILE A 89 -7.60 -20.62 6.86
N GLY A 90 -8.61 -19.81 6.55
CA GLY A 90 -8.55 -18.34 6.52
C GLY A 90 -8.76 -17.77 5.11
N PRO A 91 -8.79 -16.44 4.95
CA PRO A 91 -9.05 -15.81 3.66
C PRO A 91 -7.97 -16.17 2.64
N ALA A 92 -8.37 -16.24 1.38
CA ALA A 92 -7.51 -16.62 0.26
C ALA A 92 -6.23 -15.76 0.16
N TRP A 93 -6.30 -14.50 0.55
CA TRP A 93 -5.13 -13.62 0.66
C TRP A 93 -5.14 -12.87 1.98
N SER A 94 -3.99 -12.84 2.66
CA SER A 94 -3.72 -12.00 3.82
C SER A 94 -2.43 -11.23 3.59
N PRO A 95 -2.47 -9.90 3.44
CA PRO A 95 -1.26 -9.12 3.23
C PRO A 95 -0.38 -9.10 4.49
N GLY A 96 0.93 -9.00 4.29
CA GLY A 96 1.91 -8.84 5.36
C GLY A 96 1.85 -7.45 6.03
N PRO A 97 2.58 -7.28 7.15
CA PRO A 97 2.52 -6.06 7.99
C PRO A 97 2.91 -4.78 7.23
N LYS A 98 3.78 -4.89 6.21
CA LYS A 98 4.21 -3.76 5.38
C LYS A 98 3.11 -3.21 4.46
N PHE A 99 1.97 -3.90 4.35
CA PHE A 99 0.90 -3.57 3.40
C PHE A 99 -0.46 -3.34 4.08
N VAL A 100 -0.52 -3.23 5.42
CA VAL A 100 -1.79 -3.08 6.17
C VAL A 100 -2.59 -1.83 5.78
N SER A 101 -1.91 -0.77 5.32
CA SER A 101 -2.53 0.47 4.85
C SER A 101 -2.80 0.49 3.34
N GLN A 102 -2.51 -0.61 2.64
CA GLN A 102 -2.63 -0.71 1.20
C GLN A 102 -3.84 -1.55 0.79
N THR A 103 -4.40 -1.25 -0.37
CA THR A 103 -5.32 -2.18 -1.01
C THR A 103 -4.52 -3.28 -1.68
N THR A 104 -4.91 -4.52 -1.49
CA THR A 104 -4.21 -5.70 -2.03
C THR A 104 -5.19 -6.65 -2.68
N GLY A 105 -4.68 -7.59 -3.48
CA GLY A 105 -5.51 -8.56 -4.17
C GLY A 105 -4.70 -9.69 -4.79
N LEU A 106 -5.38 -10.53 -5.57
CA LEU A 106 -4.76 -11.59 -6.35
C LEU A 106 -5.07 -11.40 -7.83
N ARG A 107 -4.05 -11.60 -8.67
CA ARG A 107 -4.22 -11.83 -10.10
C ARG A 107 -4.36 -13.33 -10.31
N ILE A 108 -5.52 -13.79 -10.73
CA ILE A 108 -5.87 -15.21 -10.92
C ILE A 108 -6.17 -15.42 -12.40
N ASN A 109 -5.40 -16.30 -13.07
CA ASN A 109 -5.56 -16.58 -14.51
C ASN A 109 -5.65 -15.29 -15.35
N GLY A 110 -4.77 -14.33 -15.06
CA GLY A 110 -4.73 -13.02 -15.70
C GLY A 110 -5.72 -11.95 -15.20
N SER A 111 -6.76 -12.32 -14.45
CA SER A 111 -7.79 -11.38 -13.95
C SER A 111 -7.51 -10.89 -12.53
N TYR A 112 -7.76 -9.60 -12.24
CA TYR A 112 -7.46 -9.00 -10.94
C TYR A 112 -8.67 -9.00 -10.00
N TRP A 113 -8.45 -9.44 -8.77
CA TRP A 113 -9.46 -9.52 -7.71
C TRP A 113 -8.96 -8.80 -6.46
N ASN A 114 -9.60 -7.68 -6.11
CA ASN A 114 -9.27 -6.95 -4.88
C ASN A 114 -9.76 -7.74 -3.65
N THR A 115 -9.05 -7.60 -2.54
CA THR A 115 -9.47 -8.11 -1.23
C THR A 115 -10.71 -7.32 -0.75
N PRO A 116 -11.76 -7.97 -0.19
CA PRO A 116 -11.87 -9.40 0.12
C PRO A 116 -12.13 -10.27 -1.11
N ILE A 117 -11.37 -11.36 -1.23
CA ILE A 117 -11.43 -12.27 -2.37
C ILE A 117 -12.48 -13.34 -2.09
N GLN A 118 -13.42 -13.52 -3.02
CA GLN A 118 -14.46 -14.52 -2.91
C GLN A 118 -13.85 -15.94 -2.92
N ALA A 119 -14.42 -16.84 -2.11
CA ALA A 119 -14.11 -18.27 -2.14
C ALA A 119 -14.61 -18.92 -3.43
N GLY A 120 -13.94 -19.98 -3.87
CA GLY A 120 -14.38 -20.81 -4.99
C GLY A 120 -14.04 -20.29 -6.38
N ILE A 121 -13.20 -19.26 -6.51
CA ILE A 121 -12.67 -18.84 -7.81
C ILE A 121 -11.74 -19.93 -8.30
N ARG A 122 -12.14 -20.65 -9.35
CA ARG A 122 -11.37 -21.75 -9.95
C ARG A 122 -10.06 -21.23 -10.53
N ILE A 123 -8.96 -21.84 -10.10
CA ILE A 123 -7.60 -21.56 -10.59
C ILE A 123 -7.17 -22.63 -11.59
N ALA A 124 -7.29 -23.90 -11.21
CA ALA A 124 -6.80 -25.02 -12.01
C ALA A 124 -7.67 -26.28 -11.83
N THR A 125 -7.67 -27.12 -12.86
CA THR A 125 -8.29 -28.45 -12.87
C THR A 125 -7.24 -29.48 -13.26
N MET A 126 -6.99 -30.47 -12.40
CA MET A 126 -5.98 -31.50 -12.54
C MET A 126 -6.61 -32.83 -12.89
N PRO A 127 -6.51 -33.30 -14.15
CA PRO A 127 -6.98 -34.62 -14.51
C PRO A 127 -6.08 -35.70 -13.89
N ASN A 128 -6.65 -36.88 -13.66
CA ASN A 128 -5.93 -38.07 -13.22
C ASN A 128 -5.02 -38.65 -14.32
N ASN A 129 -3.96 -37.91 -14.65
CA ASN A 129 -2.95 -38.30 -15.63
C ASN A 129 -1.52 -37.88 -15.23
N THR A 130 -1.33 -37.46 -13.98
CA THR A 130 -0.05 -37.04 -13.38
C THR A 130 0.61 -35.79 -14.00
N SER A 131 -0.07 -35.11 -14.94
CA SER A 131 0.46 -33.93 -15.59
C SER A 131 0.62 -32.77 -14.59
N PRO A 132 1.76 -32.07 -14.57
CA PRO A 132 1.93 -30.87 -13.77
C PRO A 132 1.09 -29.73 -14.35
N ILE A 133 0.29 -29.09 -13.51
CA ILE A 133 -0.53 -27.94 -13.88
C ILE A 133 -0.12 -26.73 -13.04
N PRO A 134 0.18 -25.58 -13.67
CA PRO A 134 0.55 -24.37 -12.96
C PRO A 134 -0.64 -23.79 -12.17
N ILE A 135 -0.34 -23.26 -10.99
CA ILE A 135 -1.25 -22.44 -10.19
C ILE A 135 -0.92 -20.97 -10.51
N ASP A 136 -1.64 -20.37 -11.47
CA ASP A 136 -1.43 -18.97 -11.88
C ASP A 136 -2.15 -18.00 -10.94
N VAL A 137 -1.52 -17.75 -9.80
CA VAL A 137 -1.99 -16.80 -8.79
C VAL A 137 -0.82 -15.92 -8.35
N ILE A 138 -0.94 -14.61 -8.59
CA ILE A 138 0.08 -13.62 -8.23
C ILE A 138 -0.55 -12.57 -7.31
N PRO A 139 -0.12 -12.48 -6.04
CA PRO A 139 -0.55 -11.38 -5.18
C PRO A 139 -0.04 -10.02 -5.68
N TYR A 140 -0.87 -8.99 -5.51
CA TYR A 140 -0.50 -7.63 -5.82
C TYR A 140 -0.88 -6.65 -4.71
N ILE A 141 -0.16 -5.53 -4.67
CA ILE A 141 -0.43 -4.37 -3.84
C ILE A 141 -0.73 -3.21 -4.77
N LEU A 142 -1.89 -2.57 -4.61
CA LEU A 142 -2.19 -1.31 -5.28
C LEU A 142 -1.35 -0.22 -4.62
N ILE A 143 -0.55 0.46 -5.43
CA ILE A 143 0.20 1.63 -5.01
C ILE A 143 -0.85 2.73 -4.80
N ARG A 144 -1.19 2.99 -3.54
CA ARG A 144 -1.92 4.21 -3.21
C ARG A 144 -0.89 5.33 -3.14
N ASN A 145 -1.17 6.38 -3.90
CA ASN A 145 -0.46 7.65 -3.90
C ASN A 145 -0.67 8.37 -2.55
N ASN A 146 -0.11 7.82 -1.47
CA ASN A 146 -0.16 8.40 -0.14
C ASN A 146 1.21 8.98 0.21
N PRO A 147 1.36 10.30 0.38
CA PRO A 147 2.63 10.99 0.59
C PRO A 147 3.35 10.68 1.92
N THR A 148 2.89 9.71 2.71
CA THR A 148 3.26 9.61 4.13
C THR A 148 4.15 8.45 4.50
N ASN A 149 4.07 7.33 3.80
CA ASN A 149 4.79 6.13 4.20
C ASN A 149 5.41 5.44 2.99
N PRO A 150 6.75 5.46 2.86
CA PRO A 150 7.42 4.62 1.88
C PRO A 150 7.12 3.15 2.18
N ILE A 151 6.93 2.35 1.15
CA ILE A 151 6.97 0.90 1.27
C ILE A 151 8.45 0.52 1.16
N ASP A 152 9.01 0.09 2.28
CA ASP A 152 10.38 -0.45 2.37
C ASP A 152 10.32 -1.93 2.71
N ILE A 153 10.73 -2.76 1.74
CA ILE A 153 10.80 -4.21 1.82
C ILE A 153 12.27 -4.62 1.79
N ARG A 154 12.64 -5.48 2.73
CA ARG A 154 13.96 -6.09 2.80
C ARG A 154 13.89 -7.58 2.55
N ILE A 155 14.96 -8.14 2.01
CA ILE A 155 15.13 -9.59 1.88
C ILE A 155 14.79 -10.26 3.22
N GLY A 156 13.96 -11.31 3.17
CA GLY A 156 13.50 -12.04 4.35
C GLY A 156 12.19 -11.53 4.96
N ASP A 157 11.69 -10.36 4.57
CA ASP A 157 10.39 -9.86 5.03
C ASP A 157 9.25 -10.82 4.65
N THR A 158 8.29 -11.01 5.56
CA THR A 158 7.05 -11.74 5.27
C THR A 158 6.06 -10.80 4.58
N LEU A 159 5.73 -11.11 3.32
CA LEU A 159 4.94 -10.25 2.43
C LEU A 159 3.44 -10.57 2.48
N GLY A 160 3.07 -11.77 2.92
CA GLY A 160 1.69 -12.19 3.07
C GLY A 160 1.53 -13.70 2.94
N VAL A 161 0.28 -14.15 3.05
CA VAL A 161 -0.09 -15.56 3.00
C VAL A 161 -1.22 -15.77 1.98
N LEU A 162 -0.99 -16.66 1.02
CA LEU A 162 -1.97 -17.14 0.06
C LEU A 162 -2.50 -18.51 0.51
N ARG A 163 -3.81 -18.69 0.47
CA ARG A 163 -4.49 -19.93 0.86
C ARG A 163 -5.43 -20.40 -0.23
N LEU A 164 -5.25 -21.65 -0.64
CA LEU A 164 -6.03 -22.29 -1.69
C LEU A 164 -6.63 -23.59 -1.15
N ASP A 165 -7.81 -23.92 -1.65
CA ASP A 165 -8.49 -25.16 -1.33
C ASP A 165 -8.52 -26.07 -2.57
N GLN A 166 -8.22 -27.34 -2.34
CA GLN A 166 -8.41 -28.42 -3.29
C GLN A 166 -9.72 -29.16 -2.95
N THR A 167 -10.45 -29.48 -4.00
CA THR A 167 -11.67 -30.30 -4.02
C THR A 167 -11.57 -31.27 -5.19
N ASN A 168 -12.56 -32.13 -5.37
CA ASN A 168 -12.58 -33.08 -6.49
C ASN A 168 -14.02 -33.43 -6.92
N ASN A 169 -14.16 -34.29 -7.94
CA ASN A 169 -15.45 -34.73 -8.50
C ASN A 169 -15.84 -36.19 -8.15
N TYR A 170 -15.14 -36.85 -7.23
CA TYR A 170 -15.33 -38.29 -6.99
C TYR A 170 -15.52 -38.67 -5.51
N ASP A 171 -15.23 -37.77 -4.57
CA ASP A 171 -15.51 -37.93 -3.15
C ASP A 171 -15.76 -36.56 -2.46
N SER A 172 -15.90 -36.57 -1.13
CA SER A 172 -16.13 -35.37 -0.31
C SER A 172 -14.86 -34.83 0.36
N PHE A 173 -13.71 -35.47 0.11
CA PHE A 173 -12.44 -35.07 0.68
C PHE A 173 -11.88 -33.83 0.00
N SER A 174 -10.98 -33.20 0.72
CA SER A 174 -10.47 -31.89 0.35
C SER A 174 -9.23 -31.60 1.18
N THR A 175 -8.39 -30.75 0.65
CA THR A 175 -7.15 -30.34 1.31
C THR A 175 -6.86 -28.87 1.04
N SER A 176 -5.88 -28.31 1.73
CA SER A 176 -5.50 -26.90 1.56
C SER A 176 -4.00 -26.72 1.29
N LEU A 177 -3.68 -25.65 0.57
CA LEU A 177 -2.32 -25.17 0.36
C LEU A 177 -2.18 -23.79 1.00
N GLN A 178 -1.19 -23.61 1.86
CA GLN A 178 -0.81 -22.34 2.45
C GLN A 178 0.60 -21.96 1.98
N LEU A 179 0.70 -20.80 1.32
CA LEU A 179 1.96 -20.25 0.82
C LEU A 179 2.29 -18.96 1.58
N THR A 180 3.37 -18.98 2.36
CA THR A 180 3.95 -17.79 2.98
C THR A 180 4.98 -17.17 2.04
N TYR A 181 4.72 -15.94 1.60
CA TYR A 181 5.56 -15.23 0.64
C TYR A 181 6.66 -14.47 1.38
N ILE A 182 7.91 -14.71 1.01
CA ILE A 182 9.09 -14.07 1.59
C ILE A 182 9.82 -13.25 0.53
N ALA A 183 10.24 -12.05 0.87
CA ALA A 183 10.99 -11.19 -0.03
C ALA A 183 12.36 -11.80 -0.39
N ASN A 184 12.64 -11.90 -1.68
CA ASN A 184 13.92 -12.35 -2.24
C ASN A 184 14.80 -11.20 -2.76
N ASN A 185 14.27 -9.97 -2.79
CA ASN A 185 15.01 -8.76 -3.11
C ASN A 185 14.56 -7.61 -2.21
N ASP A 186 15.46 -6.64 -2.03
CA ASP A 186 15.10 -5.35 -1.49
C ASP A 186 14.23 -4.60 -2.51
N PHE A 187 13.21 -3.92 -2.02
CA PHE A 187 12.33 -3.09 -2.84
C PHE A 187 11.85 -1.90 -2.03
N THR A 188 12.12 -0.70 -2.55
CA THR A 188 11.66 0.54 -1.95
C THR A 188 10.84 1.33 -2.96
N ILE A 189 9.68 1.80 -2.52
CA ILE A 189 8.94 2.84 -3.22
C ILE A 189 8.60 3.93 -2.21
N SER A 190 9.18 5.10 -2.43
CA SER A 190 8.84 6.31 -1.68
C SER A 190 7.75 7.05 -2.44
N PRO A 191 6.75 7.61 -1.76
CA PRO A 191 5.78 8.44 -2.44
C PRO A 191 6.48 9.64 -3.10
N SER A 192 5.99 10.02 -4.27
CA SER A 192 6.44 11.24 -4.92
C SER A 192 6.09 12.49 -4.10
N SER A 193 7.01 13.44 -4.03
CA SER A 193 6.78 14.73 -3.37
C SER A 193 5.92 15.62 -4.28
N CYS A 194 4.69 15.87 -3.86
CA CYS A 194 3.88 16.92 -4.45
C CYS A 194 4.50 18.29 -4.15
N THR A 195 4.38 19.24 -5.07
CA THR A 195 4.99 20.57 -4.98
C THR A 195 3.92 21.65 -4.81
N ILE A 196 4.28 22.75 -4.12
CA ILE A 196 3.51 24.00 -4.12
C ILE A 196 4.15 24.94 -5.15
N ASN A 197 3.35 25.49 -6.05
CA ASN A 197 3.78 26.44 -7.07
C ASN A 197 4.98 25.94 -7.91
N ASN A 198 5.04 24.64 -8.21
CA ASN A 198 6.18 23.99 -8.88
C ASN A 198 7.54 24.27 -8.19
N ASN A 199 7.54 24.43 -6.86
CA ASN A 199 8.70 24.86 -6.04
C ASN A 199 9.28 26.23 -6.43
N GLN A 200 8.54 27.06 -7.17
CA GLN A 200 8.95 28.42 -7.47
C GLN A 200 8.59 29.36 -6.31
N PRO A 201 9.47 30.32 -5.98
CA PRO A 201 9.16 31.36 -5.00
C PRO A 201 7.85 32.09 -5.32
N ILE A 202 7.08 32.41 -4.29
CA ILE A 202 5.88 33.23 -4.43
C ILE A 202 6.24 34.64 -3.95
N GLU A 203 6.40 35.56 -4.89
CA GLU A 203 6.67 36.97 -4.57
C GLU A 203 5.37 37.71 -4.24
N ILE A 204 5.33 38.39 -3.10
CA ILE A 204 4.21 39.25 -2.71
C ILE A 204 4.69 40.69 -2.73
N ASN A 205 4.12 41.48 -3.65
CA ASN A 205 4.42 42.89 -3.77
C ASN A 205 3.14 43.69 -3.47
N PHE A 206 3.20 44.52 -2.43
CA PHE A 206 2.10 45.42 -2.03
C PHE A 206 2.21 46.80 -2.69
N GLY A 207 3.27 47.06 -3.47
CA GLY A 207 3.55 48.35 -4.08
C GLY A 207 3.86 49.44 -3.05
N ASN A 208 3.64 50.69 -3.45
CA ASN A 208 3.74 51.84 -2.55
C ASN A 208 2.49 51.94 -1.70
N VAL A 209 2.65 51.80 -0.39
CA VAL A 209 1.56 51.81 0.58
C VAL A 209 1.71 53.00 1.52
N HIS A 210 0.67 53.80 1.64
CA HIS A 210 0.63 54.86 2.64
C HIS A 210 0.51 54.25 4.05
N GLN A 211 1.39 54.62 4.98
CA GLN A 211 1.45 54.06 6.35
C GLN A 211 0.11 54.05 7.13
N ARG A 212 -0.78 55.03 6.85
CA ARG A 212 -2.13 55.10 7.44
C ARG A 212 -3.17 54.18 6.79
N ALA A 213 -2.91 53.68 5.59
CA ALA A 213 -3.80 52.74 4.91
C ALA A 213 -3.64 51.30 5.43
N ILE A 214 -2.51 50.99 6.09
CA ILE A 214 -2.27 49.68 6.69
C ILE A 214 -3.19 49.50 7.89
N GLY A 215 -4.13 48.55 7.80
CA GLY A 215 -5.04 48.19 8.89
C GLY A 215 -4.36 47.42 10.01
N THR A 216 -5.07 47.19 11.11
CA THR A 216 -4.58 46.41 12.27
C THR A 216 -5.07 44.96 12.26
N ASP A 217 -6.06 44.64 11.42
CA ASP A 217 -6.69 43.33 11.33
C ASP A 217 -6.52 42.74 9.91
N PRO A 218 -5.98 41.51 9.78
CA PRO A 218 -5.80 40.83 8.49
C PRO A 218 -7.06 40.68 7.66
N LEU A 219 -8.23 40.60 8.28
CA LEU A 219 -9.48 40.35 7.58
C LEU A 219 -10.06 41.63 6.96
N SER A 220 -9.80 42.79 7.57
CA SER A 220 -10.39 44.09 7.20
C SER A 220 -9.42 45.11 6.59
N THR A 221 -8.11 44.89 6.66
CA THR A 221 -7.13 45.76 5.97
C THR A 221 -7.38 45.81 4.45
N THR A 222 -7.21 46.99 3.86
CA THR A 222 -7.34 47.20 2.41
C THR A 222 -6.04 46.92 1.65
N VAL A 223 -4.91 46.87 2.36
CA VAL A 223 -3.59 46.58 1.79
C VAL A 223 -3.41 45.07 1.72
N ARG A 224 -3.84 44.47 0.62
CA ARG A 224 -3.87 43.02 0.44
C ARG A 224 -3.67 42.61 -1.02
N THR A 225 -3.12 41.41 -1.22
CA THR A 225 -2.86 40.84 -2.54
C THR A 225 -3.25 39.37 -2.56
N ASP A 226 -4.06 38.97 -3.53
CA ASP A 226 -4.44 37.58 -3.73
C ASP A 226 -3.39 36.83 -4.56
N ARG A 227 -3.13 35.58 -4.18
CA ARG A 227 -2.28 34.63 -4.89
C ARG A 227 -2.96 33.29 -5.01
N THR A 228 -2.79 32.66 -6.16
CA THR A 228 -3.19 31.26 -6.35
C THR A 228 -2.01 30.37 -5.99
N LEU A 229 -2.21 29.49 -5.02
CA LEU A 229 -1.31 28.38 -4.73
C LEU A 229 -1.71 27.21 -5.61
N THR A 230 -0.80 26.66 -6.41
CA THR A 230 -1.04 25.45 -7.21
C THR A 230 -0.33 24.26 -6.58
N TYR A 231 -1.01 23.11 -6.52
CA TYR A 231 -0.46 21.87 -6.01
C TYR A 231 -0.32 20.87 -7.16
N ARG A 232 0.84 20.22 -7.26
CA ARG A 232 1.07 19.26 -8.33
C ARG A 232 1.92 18.10 -7.87
N CYS A 233 1.45 16.90 -8.16
CA CYS A 233 2.22 15.68 -7.96
C CYS A 233 2.70 15.14 -9.31
N PRO A 234 3.91 14.56 -9.40
CA PRO A 234 4.42 14.05 -10.67
C PRO A 234 3.70 12.78 -11.12
N ASP A 235 3.24 11.95 -10.18
CA ASP A 235 2.51 10.72 -10.51
C ASP A 235 1.04 11.01 -10.80
N PRO A 236 0.40 10.33 -11.77
CA PRO A 236 -1.02 10.50 -12.08
C PRO A 236 -1.94 9.87 -11.02
N GLY A 237 -3.19 10.34 -10.93
CA GLY A 237 -4.23 9.75 -10.09
C GLY A 237 -4.13 10.02 -8.59
N ILE A 238 -3.26 10.93 -8.11
CA ILE A 238 -3.17 11.26 -6.67
C ILE A 238 -4.45 12.00 -6.23
N THR A 239 -5.23 11.42 -5.32
CA THR A 239 -6.38 12.09 -4.71
C THR A 239 -6.31 11.94 -3.19
N THR A 240 -5.94 13.01 -2.50
CA THR A 240 -5.69 12.97 -1.04
C THR A 240 -5.95 14.34 -0.40
N PRO A 241 -6.50 14.38 0.83
CA PRO A 241 -6.42 15.59 1.65
C PRO A 241 -4.95 15.92 1.94
N ILE A 242 -4.65 17.21 2.02
CA ILE A 242 -3.32 17.75 2.36
C ILE A 242 -3.47 18.93 3.31
N THR A 243 -2.41 19.24 4.05
CA THR A 243 -2.32 20.46 4.87
C THR A 243 -1.30 21.41 4.26
N ILE A 244 -1.57 22.71 4.34
CA ILE A 244 -0.60 23.76 3.98
C ILE A 244 -0.27 24.53 5.25
N THR A 245 1.00 24.49 5.64
CA THR A 245 1.49 25.12 6.86
C THR A 245 2.21 26.42 6.52
N TYR A 246 1.82 27.51 7.19
CA TYR A 246 2.44 28.82 7.03
C TYR A 246 3.60 28.99 8.01
N LYS A 247 4.80 28.56 7.63
CA LYS A 247 5.99 28.54 8.51
C LYS A 247 6.74 29.87 8.50
N GLY A 248 7.20 30.26 9.69
CA GLY A 248 8.09 31.40 9.90
C GLY A 248 8.01 31.92 11.34
N THR A 249 8.48 33.15 11.53
CA THR A 249 8.50 33.81 12.84
C THR A 249 7.30 34.74 12.97
N PRO A 250 6.41 34.57 13.97
CA PRO A 250 5.29 35.47 14.18
C PRO A 250 5.76 36.84 14.64
N SER A 251 5.00 37.88 14.29
CA SER A 251 5.16 39.23 14.84
C SER A 251 4.80 39.24 16.32
N SER A 252 5.47 40.08 17.11
CA SER A 252 5.21 40.22 18.55
C SER A 252 3.79 40.69 18.86
N PHE A 253 3.17 41.44 17.96
CA PHE A 253 1.84 42.04 18.14
C PHE A 253 0.70 41.20 17.55
N ASN A 254 0.98 40.21 16.70
CA ASN A 254 -0.04 39.37 16.07
C ASN A 254 0.52 38.01 15.63
N ALA A 255 0.07 36.94 16.29
CA ALA A 255 0.51 35.57 16.01
C ALA A 255 0.08 35.02 14.63
N ASN A 256 -0.84 35.70 13.93
CA ASN A 256 -1.27 35.37 12.57
C ASN A 256 -0.48 36.12 11.49
N ALA A 257 0.42 37.04 11.88
CA ALA A 257 1.23 37.81 10.95
C ALA A 257 2.72 37.44 11.09
N LEU A 258 3.40 37.18 9.98
CA LEU A 258 4.86 37.04 9.95
C LEU A 258 5.53 38.37 10.25
N VAL A 259 6.63 38.30 10.99
CA VAL A 259 7.52 39.43 11.22
C VAL A 259 8.09 39.94 9.89
N MET A 260 8.21 41.26 9.78
CA MET A 260 8.86 41.95 8.67
C MET A 260 10.06 42.75 9.17
N SER A 261 10.79 43.39 8.25
CA SER A 261 11.92 44.28 8.55
C SER A 261 11.53 45.44 9.47
N ASN A 262 10.26 45.86 9.44
CA ASN A 262 9.68 46.80 10.41
C ASN A 262 8.92 46.02 11.49
N PRO A 263 9.30 46.13 12.78
CA PRO A 263 8.71 45.33 13.85
C PRO A 263 7.23 45.66 14.14
N ASN A 264 6.76 46.82 13.68
CA ASN A 264 5.37 47.27 13.83
C ASN A 264 4.50 46.87 12.63
N VAL A 265 5.05 46.14 11.65
CA VAL A 265 4.35 45.67 10.45
C VAL A 265 4.53 44.17 10.30
N GLY A 266 3.47 43.50 9.88
CA GLY A 266 3.47 42.07 9.64
C GLY A 266 2.64 41.72 8.41
N THR A 267 2.93 40.57 7.82
CA THR A 267 2.12 40.03 6.71
C THR A 267 1.37 38.79 7.19
N ALA A 268 0.05 38.78 7.04
CA ALA A 268 -0.79 37.64 7.38
C ALA A 268 -1.20 36.88 6.12
N LEU A 269 -1.37 35.56 6.25
CA LEU A 269 -1.98 34.71 5.24
C LEU A 269 -3.45 34.49 5.60
N VAL A 270 -4.36 34.78 4.68
CA VAL A 270 -5.81 34.57 4.85
C VAL A 270 -6.29 33.58 3.80
N ARG A 271 -7.09 32.62 4.23
CA ARG A 271 -7.78 31.68 3.33
C ARG A 271 -9.24 31.59 3.73
N GLN A 272 -10.14 31.73 2.75
CA GLN A 272 -11.59 31.60 2.96
C GLN A 272 -12.10 32.42 4.16
N GLY A 273 -11.63 33.65 4.30
CA GLY A 273 -12.03 34.56 5.38
C GLY A 273 -11.42 34.27 6.76
N THR A 274 -10.49 33.31 6.89
CA THR A 274 -9.79 33.00 8.14
C THR A 274 -8.30 33.28 8.02
N ALA A 275 -7.75 34.00 9.00
CA ALA A 275 -6.30 34.21 9.09
C ALA A 275 -5.62 32.93 9.58
N VAL A 276 -4.65 32.43 8.81
CA VAL A 276 -3.86 31.25 9.13
C VAL A 276 -2.79 31.67 10.14
N ARG A 277 -2.82 31.07 11.33
CA ARG A 277 -1.80 31.33 12.36
C ARG A 277 -0.41 30.99 11.80
N VAL A 278 0.60 31.81 12.11
CA VAL A 278 1.99 31.44 11.80
C VAL A 278 2.34 30.15 12.53
N ASN A 279 2.97 29.23 11.81
CA ASN A 279 3.22 27.84 12.16
C ASN A 279 1.97 26.95 12.30
N GLY A 280 0.77 27.50 12.06
CA GLY A 280 -0.46 26.76 11.86
C GLY A 280 -0.68 26.35 10.41
N SER A 281 -1.71 25.56 10.18
CA SER A 281 -2.04 25.00 8.87
C SER A 281 -3.53 25.12 8.53
N PHE A 282 -3.85 24.97 7.25
CA PHE A 282 -5.21 24.77 6.78
C PHE A 282 -5.33 23.50 5.94
N LEU A 283 -6.52 22.91 5.92
CA LEU A 283 -6.83 21.69 5.16
C LEU A 283 -7.25 22.02 3.73
N THR A 284 -6.70 21.30 2.76
CA THR A 284 -7.13 21.33 1.36
C THR A 284 -7.00 19.93 0.74
N ARG A 285 -7.13 19.80 -0.58
CA ARG A 285 -7.13 18.51 -1.27
C ARG A 285 -6.47 18.59 -2.64
N ILE A 286 -5.73 17.54 -2.97
CA ILE A 286 -5.31 17.22 -4.34
C ILE A 286 -6.33 16.25 -4.92
N THR A 287 -6.79 16.51 -6.14
CA THR A 287 -7.69 15.64 -6.90
C THR A 287 -7.06 15.36 -8.26
N ASN A 288 -6.88 14.08 -8.58
CA ASN A 288 -6.21 13.64 -9.81
C ASN A 288 -4.88 14.39 -10.07
N SER A 289 -4.00 14.38 -9.06
CA SER A 289 -2.63 14.92 -9.09
C SER A 289 -2.50 16.44 -9.21
N SER A 290 -3.60 17.17 -9.10
CA SER A 290 -3.62 18.63 -9.13
C SER A 290 -4.56 19.22 -8.07
N GLY A 291 -4.32 20.46 -7.69
CA GLY A 291 -5.20 21.22 -6.81
C GLY A 291 -4.79 22.69 -6.78
N SER A 292 -5.64 23.54 -6.23
CA SER A 292 -5.31 24.95 -6.04
C SER A 292 -6.13 25.60 -4.95
N ASP A 293 -5.55 26.61 -4.31
CA ASP A 293 -6.25 27.51 -3.39
C ASP A 293 -5.93 28.96 -3.73
N VAL A 294 -6.94 29.83 -3.66
CA VAL A 294 -6.73 31.27 -3.62
C VAL A 294 -6.53 31.68 -2.16
N VAL A 295 -5.40 32.33 -1.90
CA VAL A 295 -5.06 32.87 -0.59
C VAL A 295 -4.79 34.36 -0.72
N THR A 296 -5.10 35.11 0.33
CA THR A 296 -4.79 36.53 0.40
C THR A 296 -3.62 36.76 1.34
N PHE A 297 -2.62 37.49 0.89
CA PHE A 297 -1.62 38.08 1.76
C PHE A 297 -2.06 39.47 2.15
N ALA A 298 -2.10 39.77 3.45
CA ALA A 298 -2.63 41.01 4.00
C ALA A 298 -1.58 41.70 4.86
N LEU A 299 -1.30 42.98 4.58
CA LEU A 299 -0.37 43.78 5.36
C LEU A 299 -1.10 44.40 6.55
N VAL A 300 -0.55 44.20 7.75
CA VAL A 300 -1.12 44.71 9.00
C VAL A 300 -0.07 45.40 9.85
N LYS A 301 -0.51 46.34 10.68
CA LYS A 301 0.35 47.05 11.62
C LYS A 301 -0.09 46.85 13.07
N GLN A 302 0.84 47.08 13.98
CA GLN A 302 0.54 47.12 15.41
C GLN A 302 -0.45 48.26 15.73
N ALA A 303 -1.46 47.96 16.54
CA ALA A 303 -2.44 48.95 16.97
C ALA A 303 -1.76 50.11 17.72
N GLY A 304 -2.23 51.34 17.47
CA GLY A 304 -1.63 52.56 18.05
C GLY A 304 -0.25 52.95 17.49
N SER A 305 0.36 52.15 16.63
CA SER A 305 1.65 52.47 15.99
C SER A 305 1.48 53.19 14.65
N LEU A 306 2.51 53.97 14.30
CA LEU A 306 2.72 54.50 12.96
C LEU A 306 4.04 53.91 12.42
N PRO A 307 3.99 52.99 11.44
CA PRO A 307 5.18 52.34 10.90
C PRO A 307 6.17 53.35 10.31
N VAL A 308 7.47 53.19 10.62
CA VAL A 308 8.54 53.98 9.98
C VAL A 308 8.50 53.80 8.46
N GLU A 309 8.61 54.92 7.75
CA GLU A 309 8.65 54.95 6.29
C GLU A 309 9.92 54.29 5.73
N GLY A 310 9.78 53.60 4.60
CA GLY A 310 10.89 52.96 3.91
C GLY A 310 10.55 51.57 3.37
N PRO A 311 11.54 50.87 2.79
CA PRO A 311 11.35 49.52 2.25
C PRO A 311 10.95 48.52 3.33
N LEU A 312 9.93 47.71 3.04
CA LEU A 312 9.45 46.62 3.88
C LEU A 312 9.74 45.28 3.20
N ASN A 313 10.37 44.35 3.92
CA ASN A 313 10.61 43.00 3.44
C ASN A 313 10.33 41.97 4.54
N GLY A 314 10.01 40.74 4.14
CA GLY A 314 9.75 39.63 5.04
C GLY A 314 9.75 38.32 4.25
N SER A 315 9.96 37.20 4.94
CA SER A 315 10.02 35.89 4.32
C SER A 315 9.31 34.85 5.16
N GLY A 316 8.63 33.92 4.50
CA GLY A 316 8.00 32.75 5.10
C GLY A 316 8.07 31.57 4.16
N VAL A 317 7.73 30.39 4.68
CA VAL A 317 7.73 29.14 3.91
C VAL A 317 6.34 28.52 3.97
N LEU A 318 5.84 28.07 2.83
CA LEU A 318 4.66 27.21 2.78
C LEU A 318 5.12 25.76 2.69
N VAL A 319 4.65 24.93 3.62
CA VAL A 319 4.99 23.49 3.65
C VAL A 319 3.73 22.69 3.40
N MET A 320 3.78 21.81 2.40
CA MET A 320 2.74 20.82 2.17
C MET A 320 2.98 19.63 3.10
N GLY A 321 1.93 19.18 3.78
CA GLY A 321 1.92 17.98 4.58
C GLY A 321 0.63 17.20 4.36
N VAL A 322 0.47 16.16 5.17
CA VAL A 322 -0.82 15.47 5.34
C VAL A 322 -1.47 15.89 6.66
N PRO A 323 -2.79 15.69 6.80
CA PRO A 323 -3.48 15.81 8.07
C PRO A 323 -3.02 14.77 9.10
#